data_AF-A0A355DE06-F1
#
_entry.id   AF-A0A355DE06-F1
#
_cell.length_a   1.000
_cell.length_b   1.000
_cell.length_c   1.000
_cell.angle_alpha   90.00
_cell.angle_beta   90.00
_cell.angle_gamma   90.00
#
_symmetry.space_group_name_H-M   'P 1'
#
loop_
_entity.id
_entity.type
_entity.pdbx_description
1 polymer ?
#
loop_
_entity_poly.entity_id
_entity_poly.type
_entity_poly.pdbx_seq_one_letter_code
_entity_poly.pdbx_strand_id
1 'polypeptide(L)'
;ALLNAFSGVAASATGFVLDNSLLIIAGSLVGASGLILTRIMCTAMNRSIYDVIFSAAPAAAVGRDDSDVYGDRVTATSAEEVAMILEIADR
;
A
#
# COMPACT_ATOMS: atom_id res chain seq x y z
N ALA A 1 7.80 2.32 0.22
CA ALA A 1 8.51 3.39 -0.50
C ALA A 1 8.97 4.55 0.39
N LEU A 2 8.54 4.64 1.65
CA LEU A 2 8.85 5.76 2.54
C LEU A 2 10.36 5.99 2.76
N LEU A 3 11.14 4.93 2.99
CA LEU A 3 12.59 5.06 3.19
C LEU A 3 13.32 5.56 1.94
N ASN A 4 12.85 5.17 0.74
CA ASN A 4 13.38 5.70 -0.52
C ASN A 4 13.13 7.22 -0.62
N ALA A 5 11.94 7.68 -0.22
CA ALA A 5 11.65 9.10 -0.13
C ALA A 5 12.61 9.84 0.82
N PHE A 6 12.91 9.26 1.98
CA PHE A 6 13.87 9.84 2.93
C PHE A 6 15.30 9.86 2.40
N SER A 7 15.73 8.86 1.62
CA SER A 7 17.03 8.90 0.93
C SER A 7 17.11 10.10 -0.03
N GLY A 8 16.03 10.41 -0.77
CA GLY A 8 15.96 11.58 -1.64
C GLY A 8 16.02 12.91 -0.87
N VAL A 9 15.24 13.04 0.19
CA VAL A 9 15.26 14.23 1.06
C VAL A 9 16.65 14.41 1.69
N ALA A 10 17.28 13.35 2.18
CA ALA A 10 18.64 13.39 2.71
C ALA A 10 19.66 13.84 1.65
N ALA A 11 19.58 13.31 0.42
CA ALA A 11 20.43 13.74 -0.69
C ALA A 11 20.24 15.24 -1.02
N SER A 12 19.00 15.75 -0.97
CA SER A 12 18.73 17.18 -1.18
C SER A 12 19.32 18.04 -0.05
N ALA A 13 19.26 17.58 1.19
CA ALA A 13 19.85 18.27 2.34
C ALA A 13 21.39 18.30 2.25
N THR A 14 22.01 17.19 1.84
CA THR A 14 23.44 17.16 1.51
C THR A 14 23.77 18.11 0.36
N GLY A 15 22.88 18.23 -0.64
CA GLY A 15 23.00 19.20 -1.71
C GLY A 15 23.07 20.65 -1.23
N PHE A 16 22.25 21.04 -0.24
CA PHE A 16 22.34 22.36 0.39
C PHE A 16 23.63 22.57 1.18
N VAL A 17 24.12 21.54 1.88
CA VAL A 17 25.38 21.61 2.64
C VAL A 17 26.59 21.79 1.71
N LEU A 18 26.55 21.18 0.53
CA LEU A 18 27.62 21.23 -0.47
C LEU A 18 27.42 22.35 -1.52
N ASP A 19 26.39 23.17 -1.37
CA ASP A 19 25.96 24.19 -2.35
C ASP A 19 25.84 23.64 -3.79
N ASN A 20 25.35 22.41 -3.92
CA ASN A 20 25.24 21.70 -5.20
C ASN A 20 23.78 21.62 -5.67
N SER A 21 23.43 22.44 -6.66
CA SER A 21 22.08 22.51 -7.23
C SER A 21 21.60 21.19 -7.84
N LEU A 22 22.49 20.38 -8.41
CA LEU A 22 22.11 19.10 -9.02
C LEU A 22 21.65 18.10 -7.95
N LEU A 23 22.35 18.03 -6.81
CA LEU A 23 21.96 17.20 -5.67
C LEU A 23 20.64 17.68 -5.03
N ILE A 24 20.43 19.00 -4.94
CA ILE A 24 19.18 19.58 -4.44
C ILE A 24 18.00 19.18 -5.33
N ILE A 25 18.13 19.36 -6.65
CA ILE A 25 17.06 19.07 -7.61
C ILE A 25 16.80 17.57 -7.71
N ALA A 26 17.85 16.76 -7.89
CA ALA A 26 17.69 15.31 -8.01
C ALA A 26 17.16 14.69 -6.70
N GLY A 27 17.68 15.12 -5.55
CA GLY A 27 17.24 14.65 -4.24
C GLY A 27 15.78 15.01 -3.95
N SER A 28 15.37 16.25 -4.22
CA SER A 28 13.99 16.70 -4.01
C SER A 28 13.01 15.99 -4.94
N LEU A 29 13.38 15.73 -6.20
CA LEU A 29 12.58 14.95 -7.15
C LEU A 29 12.37 13.50 -6.67
N VAL A 30 13.44 12.82 -6.26
CA VAL A 30 13.36 11.45 -5.72
C VAL A 30 12.54 11.42 -4.42
N GLY A 31 12.75 12.40 -3.53
CA GLY A 31 12.02 12.53 -2.27
C GLY A 31 10.52 12.73 -2.48
N ALA A 32 10.13 13.67 -3.34
CA ALA A 32 8.73 13.93 -3.66
C ALA A 32 8.06 12.71 -4.32
N SER A 33 8.72 12.09 -5.30
CA SER A 33 8.23 10.87 -5.96
C SER A 33 7.99 9.73 -4.97
N GLY A 34 8.94 9.49 -4.06
CA GLY A 34 8.81 8.46 -3.03
C GLY A 34 7.66 8.71 -2.05
N LEU A 35 7.40 9.96 -1.67
CA LEU A 35 6.26 10.32 -0.80
C LEU A 35 4.92 10.13 -1.51
N ILE A 36 4.81 10.56 -2.77
CA ILE A 36 3.61 10.37 -3.59
C ILE A 36 3.31 8.88 -3.75
N LEU A 37 4.32 8.09 -4.11
CA LEU A 37 4.17 6.64 -4.26
C LEU A 37 3.74 5.99 -2.93
N THR A 38 4.35 6.38 -1.80
CA THR A 38 3.96 5.87 -0.48
C THR A 38 2.50 6.17 -0.18
N ARG A 39 2.00 7.36 -0.52
CA ARG A 39 0.59 7.73 -0.35
C ARG A 39 -0.33 6.85 -1.19
N ILE A 40 -0.02 6.66 -2.47
CA ILE A 40 -0.83 5.83 -3.38
C ILE A 40 -0.88 4.39 -2.88
N MET A 41 0.25 3.82 -2.44
CA MET A 41 0.31 2.46 -1.89
C MET A 41 -0.57 2.33 -0.63
N CYS A 42 -0.47 3.29 0.30
CA CYS A 42 -1.30 3.30 1.51
C CYS A 42 -2.80 3.38 1.18
N THR A 43 -3.19 4.24 0.24
CA THR A 43 -4.58 4.33 -0.22
C THR A 43 -5.05 3.04 -0.89
N ALA A 44 -4.24 2.41 -1.73
CA ALA A 44 -4.58 1.14 -2.37
C ALA A 44 -4.77 -0.01 -1.37
N MET A 45 -4.08 0.04 -0.23
CA MET A 45 -4.23 -0.91 0.87
C MET A 45 -5.32 -0.51 1.87
N ASN A 46 -6.03 0.60 1.64
CA ASN A 46 -7.05 1.14 2.53
C ASN A 46 -6.56 1.36 3.98
N ARG A 47 -5.28 1.76 4.13
CA ARG A 47 -4.62 2.01 5.43
C ARG A 47 -3.90 3.35 5.41
N SER A 48 -3.86 4.06 6.53
CA SER A 48 -3.12 5.32 6.59
C SER A 48 -1.61 5.08 6.72
N ILE A 49 -0.79 6.06 6.33
CA ILE A 49 0.67 6.02 6.54
C ILE A 49 1.02 5.86 8.02
N TYR A 50 0.24 6.49 8.93
CA TYR A 50 0.44 6.34 10.37
C TYR A 50 0.23 4.90 10.82
N ASP A 51 -0.82 4.23 10.34
CA ASP A 51 -1.09 2.82 10.69
C ASP A 51 -0.03 1.85 10.15
N VAL A 52 0.65 2.24 9.06
CA VAL A 52 1.74 1.44 8.48
C VAL A 52 3.05 1.65 9.25
N ILE A 53 3.36 2.89 9.67
CA ILE A 53 4.61 3.20 10.37
C ILE A 53 4.57 2.81 11.84
N PHE A 54 3.48 3.15 12.53
CA PHE A 54 3.39 3.03 13.98
C PHE A 54 2.68 1.77 14.45
N SER A 55 2.30 0.89 13.50
CA SER A 55 1.56 -0.35 13.77
C SER A 55 0.55 -0.12 14.89
N ALA A 56 -0.49 0.68 14.62
CA ALA A 56 -1.64 0.68 15.51
C ALA A 56 -2.02 -0.79 15.73
N ALA A 57 -1.96 -1.23 17.00
CA ALA A 57 -2.40 -2.55 17.42
C ALA A 57 -3.65 -2.92 16.62
N PRO A 58 -3.73 -4.15 16.05
CA PRO A 58 -4.69 -4.51 15.01
C PRO A 58 -6.00 -3.84 15.35
N ALA A 59 -6.38 -2.83 14.54
CA ALA A 59 -7.44 -1.88 14.85
C ALA A 59 -8.51 -2.67 15.55
N ALA A 60 -8.70 -2.43 16.87
CA ALA A 60 -9.49 -3.28 17.74
C ALA A 60 -10.69 -3.69 16.93
N ALA A 61 -10.72 -4.96 16.51
CA ALA A 61 -11.62 -5.41 15.47
C ALA A 61 -12.97 -4.89 15.89
N VAL A 62 -13.49 -3.88 15.17
CA VAL A 62 -14.80 -3.32 15.49
C VAL A 62 -15.70 -4.52 15.43
N GLY A 63 -16.16 -4.96 16.60
CA GLY A 63 -16.53 -6.34 16.89
C GLY A 63 -17.11 -7.03 15.68
N ARG A 64 -16.27 -7.80 14.98
CA ARG A 64 -16.75 -8.72 13.98
C ARG A 64 -16.66 -10.06 14.64
N ASP A 65 -17.81 -10.51 15.10
CA ASP A 65 -18.02 -11.86 15.54
C ASP A 65 -17.56 -12.78 14.39
N ASP A 66 -16.40 -13.44 14.58
CA ASP A 66 -15.78 -14.29 13.55
C ASP A 66 -16.70 -15.48 13.19
N SER A 67 -17.65 -15.82 14.07
CA SER A 67 -18.69 -16.84 13.85
C SER A 67 -19.71 -16.46 12.78
N ASP A 68 -20.06 -15.17 12.64
CA ASP A 68 -21.11 -14.71 11.71
C ASP A 68 -20.60 -14.39 10.29
N VAL A 69 -19.28 -14.30 10.09
CA VAL A 69 -18.70 -13.90 8.80
C VAL A 69 -18.49 -15.10 7.85
N TYR A 70 -18.20 -16.28 8.42
CA TYR A 70 -17.83 -17.47 7.65
C TYR A 70 -18.90 -18.55 7.61
N GLY A 71 -19.88 -18.53 8.52
CA GLY A 71 -20.86 -19.62 8.67
C GLY A 71 -21.82 -19.81 7.49
N ASP A 72 -22.15 -18.73 6.77
CA ASP A 72 -23.29 -18.71 5.83
C ASP A 72 -22.93 -18.22 4.41
N ARG A 73 -21.64 -17.96 4.13
CA ARG A 73 -21.18 -17.32 2.87
C ARG A 73 -20.18 -18.12 2.05
N VAL A 74 -19.78 -19.30 2.51
CA VAL A 74 -18.87 -20.17 1.76
C VAL A 74 -19.70 -21.17 0.97
N THR A 75 -19.87 -20.91 -0.33
CA THR A 75 -20.46 -21.88 -1.26
C THR A 75 -19.36 -22.80 -1.76
N ALA A 76 -19.46 -24.10 -1.46
CA ALA A 76 -18.59 -25.12 -2.02
C ALA A 76 -19.03 -25.45 -3.46
N THR A 77 -18.07 -25.69 -4.35
CA THR A 77 -18.35 -26.05 -5.75
C THR A 77 -17.35 -27.12 -6.22
N SER A 78 -17.77 -27.97 -7.16
CA SER A 78 -16.90 -28.99 -7.77
C SER A 78 -16.15 -28.48 -9.00
N ALA A 79 -15.11 -29.20 -9.44
CA ALA A 79 -14.32 -28.82 -10.60
C ALA A 79 -15.17 -28.74 -11.89
N GLU A 80 -16.16 -29.63 -12.01
CA GLU A 80 -17.08 -29.69 -13.15
C GLU A 80 -18.02 -28.48 -13.21
N GLU A 81 -18.49 -28.00 -12.06
CA GLU A 81 -19.34 -26.81 -11.97
C GLU A 81 -18.57 -25.54 -12.37
N VAL A 82 -17.31 -25.38 -11.94
CA VAL A 82 -16.45 -24.26 -12.37
C VAL A 82 -16.22 -24.30 -13.89
N ALA A 83 -16.01 -25.50 -14.46
CA ALA A 83 -15.79 -25.66 -15.88
C ALA A 83 -17.00 -25.18 -16.70
N MET A 84 -18.22 -25.57 -16.31
CA MET A 84 -19.45 -25.12 -16.97
C MET A 84 -19.65 -23.59 -16.86
N ILE A 85 -19.35 -23.00 -15.70
CA ILE A 85 -19.46 -21.54 -15.50
C ILE A 85 -18.48 -20.77 -16.38
N LEU A 86 -17.25 -21.26 -16.52
CA LEU A 86 -16.23 -20.64 -17.37
C LEU A 86 -16.52 -20.84 -18.87
N GLU A 87 -17.18 -21.93 -19.26
CA GLU A 87 -17.51 -22.21 -20.66
C GLU A 87 -18.53 -21.22 -21.24
N ILE A 88 -19.49 -20.76 -20.43
CA ILE A 88 -20.52 -19.81 -20.85
C ILE A 88 -20.18 -18.34 -20.55
N ALA A 89 -19.02 -18.06 -19.95
CA ALA A 89 -18.63 -16.71 -19.54
C ALA A 89 -18.15 -15.87 -20.75
N ASP A 90 -18.65 -14.64 -20.85
CA ASP A 90 -18.16 -13.62 -21.79
C ASP A 90 -17.65 -12.39 -21.01
N ARG A 91 -16.60 -11.74 -21.53
CA ARG A 91 -15.77 -10.78 -20.77
C ARG A 91 -16.31 -9.36 -20.73
#